data_AF-A0A3P7KAV7-F1
#
_entry.id   AF-A0A3P7KAV7-F1
#
_cell.length_a   1.000
_cell.length_b   1.000
_cell.length_c   1.000
_cell.angle_alpha   90.00
_cell.angle_beta   90.00
_cell.angle_gamma   90.00
#
_symmetry.space_group_name_H-M   'P 1'
#
loop_
_entity.id
_entity.type
_entity.pdbx_description
1 polymer ?
#
loop_
_entity_poly.entity_id
_entity_poly.type
_entity_poly.pdbx_seq_one_letter_code
_entity_poly.pdbx_strand_id
1 'polypeptide(L)'
;GIESSEEESILSDVPSEKQSAINNKVAVVEEAEEKKQDESEQSKLIENSKLSNQESETAEAKSSTVKKSEGKKSVVRQQTTCKIMATSIFDVNLKVARQAPELPSIDGIEYPRAASWASESLNNVLKDEKGRQLFRVFLHDSLAEENLSFIESFEKFKRMTSPAEKKQYVQEFFQKYSPYVNLSSVALQKIKETAAQDDPDPAAFLLAVKEVNRLLESDQFPRFKRSDVYINFLEKVMPRAYADKWATSFEAL
;
A
#
# COMPACT_ATOMS: atom_id res chain seq x y z
N GLY A 1 -24.22 61.60 36.55
CA GLY A 1 -25.24 60.76 35.90
C GLY A 1 -24.78 60.46 34.50
N ILE A 2 -24.30 59.24 34.29
CA ILE A 2 -24.42 58.50 33.04
C ILE A 2 -24.72 57.08 33.51
N GLU A 3 -25.86 56.58 33.07
CA GLU A 3 -26.63 55.47 33.62
C GLU A 3 -26.31 54.18 32.87
N SER A 4 -26.17 53.10 33.64
CA SER A 4 -25.98 51.72 33.22
C SER A 4 -27.21 51.20 32.46
N SER A 5 -27.01 50.30 31.50
CA SER A 5 -28.08 49.43 30.99
C SER A 5 -27.50 48.02 30.80
N GLU A 6 -28.04 47.11 31.58
CA GLU A 6 -27.78 45.67 31.60
C GLU A 6 -28.53 45.02 30.43
N GLU A 7 -27.88 44.13 29.69
CA GLU A 7 -28.59 43.18 28.82
C GLU A 7 -28.49 41.78 29.43
N GLU A 8 -29.61 41.31 29.97
CA GLU A 8 -29.77 39.94 30.45
C GLU A 8 -30.20 38.97 29.34
N SER A 9 -29.46 37.88 29.31
CA SER A 9 -29.76 36.51 28.86
C SER A 9 -31.24 36.12 28.80
N ILE A 10 -31.72 35.77 27.60
CA ILE A 10 -32.96 34.99 27.42
C ILE A 10 -32.59 33.53 27.15
N LEU A 11 -32.61 32.73 28.21
CA LEU A 11 -32.55 31.27 28.18
C LEU A 11 -33.94 30.74 27.81
N SER A 12 -34.08 30.14 26.64
CA SER A 12 -35.31 29.47 26.20
C SER A 12 -35.36 28.03 26.74
N ASP A 13 -36.22 27.79 27.73
CA ASP A 13 -36.63 26.47 28.19
C ASP A 13 -37.59 25.82 27.16
N VAL A 14 -37.18 24.67 26.60
CA VAL A 14 -38.05 23.75 25.85
C VAL A 14 -38.01 22.40 26.59
N PRO A 15 -39.17 21.81 26.99
CA PRO A 15 -39.18 20.62 27.83
C PRO A 15 -38.69 19.36 27.10
N SER A 16 -37.76 18.67 27.77
CA SER A 16 -37.23 17.36 27.41
C SER A 16 -38.27 16.25 27.64
N GLU A 17 -39.16 16.02 26.66
CA GLU A 17 -39.99 14.79 26.66
C GLU A 17 -40.40 14.30 25.26
N LYS A 18 -39.83 14.86 24.18
CA LYS A 18 -40.11 14.43 22.79
C LYS A 18 -38.88 14.07 21.95
N GLN A 19 -37.75 13.75 22.58
CA GLN A 19 -36.56 13.21 21.88
C GLN A 19 -36.33 11.71 22.10
N SER A 20 -37.01 11.08 23.07
CA SER A 20 -36.93 9.61 23.27
C SER A 20 -37.82 8.80 22.32
N ALA A 21 -38.85 9.41 21.72
CA ALA A 21 -39.79 8.72 20.83
C ALA A 21 -39.33 8.63 19.36
N ILE A 22 -38.34 9.45 18.95
CA ILE A 22 -37.80 9.45 17.58
C ILE A 22 -36.62 8.46 17.48
N ASN A 23 -35.80 8.37 18.52
CA ASN A 23 -34.64 7.47 18.54
C ASN A 23 -35.04 5.97 18.61
N ASN A 24 -36.18 5.64 19.21
CA ASN A 24 -36.68 4.26 19.25
C ASN A 24 -37.38 3.80 17.97
N LYS A 25 -37.67 4.69 17.02
CA LYS A 25 -38.32 4.32 15.75
C LYS A 25 -37.33 4.12 14.60
N VAL A 26 -36.09 4.63 14.74
CA VAL A 26 -35.01 4.43 13.76
C VAL A 26 -34.28 3.10 14.02
N ALA A 27 -34.11 2.69 15.28
CA ALA A 27 -33.46 1.43 15.64
C ALA A 27 -34.24 0.16 15.23
N VAL A 28 -35.57 0.24 15.07
CA VAL A 28 -36.41 -0.93 14.72
C VAL A 28 -36.48 -1.17 13.20
N VAL A 29 -36.02 -0.23 12.37
CA VAL A 29 -36.01 -0.39 10.91
C VAL A 29 -34.68 -0.96 10.39
N GLU A 30 -33.55 -0.73 11.09
CA GLU A 30 -32.24 -1.30 10.69
C GLU A 30 -32.06 -2.78 11.04
N GLU A 31 -32.71 -3.31 12.09
CA GLU A 31 -32.60 -4.76 12.44
C GLU A 31 -33.44 -5.70 11.57
N ALA A 32 -34.31 -5.18 10.68
CA ALA A 32 -35.15 -6.00 9.81
C ALA A 32 -34.55 -6.24 8.41
N GLU A 33 -33.56 -5.45 7.98
CA GLU A 33 -32.89 -5.63 6.68
C GLU A 33 -31.64 -6.53 6.76
N GLU A 34 -31.06 -6.71 7.95
CA GLU A 34 -29.85 -7.54 8.12
C GLU A 34 -30.14 -9.05 8.22
N LYS A 35 -31.41 -9.46 8.33
CA LYS A 35 -31.82 -10.88 8.43
C LYS A 35 -32.23 -11.54 7.11
N LYS A 36 -32.10 -10.86 5.96
CA LYS A 36 -32.44 -11.43 4.64
C LYS A 36 -31.27 -11.63 3.67
N GLN A 37 -30.05 -11.24 4.04
CA GLN A 37 -28.87 -11.46 3.19
C GLN A 37 -28.05 -12.71 3.54
N ASP A 38 -28.17 -13.24 4.77
CA ASP A 38 -27.33 -14.34 5.26
C ASP A 38 -27.78 -15.75 4.80
N GLU A 39 -29.04 -15.94 4.38
CA GLU A 39 -29.52 -17.23 3.84
C GLU A 39 -29.17 -17.46 2.35
N SER A 40 -28.73 -16.42 1.62
CA SER A 40 -28.42 -16.53 0.19
C SER A 40 -26.95 -16.89 -0.12
N GLU A 41 -26.05 -16.70 0.85
CA GLU A 41 -24.61 -16.98 0.67
C GLU A 41 -24.21 -18.41 1.10
N GLN A 42 -24.89 -19.01 2.07
CA GLN A 42 -24.63 -20.41 2.44
C GLN A 42 -25.04 -21.40 1.35
N SER A 43 -26.00 -21.03 0.49
CA SER A 43 -26.49 -21.88 -0.60
C SER A 43 -25.52 -21.99 -1.78
N LYS A 44 -24.53 -21.09 -1.91
CA LYS A 44 -23.57 -21.08 -3.05
C LYS A 44 -22.23 -21.75 -2.75
N LEU A 45 -21.98 -22.12 -1.50
CA LEU A 45 -20.75 -22.81 -1.07
C LEU A 45 -20.85 -24.34 -1.16
N ILE A 46 -22.04 -24.91 -1.32
CA ILE A 46 -22.24 -26.38 -1.36
C ILE A 46 -22.16 -26.94 -2.80
N GLU A 47 -22.45 -26.13 -3.82
CA GLU A 47 -22.51 -26.59 -5.22
C GLU A 47 -21.13 -26.76 -5.87
N ASN A 48 -20.12 -25.99 -5.44
CA ASN A 48 -18.75 -26.07 -5.99
C ASN A 48 -17.93 -27.26 -5.44
N SER A 49 -18.40 -27.94 -4.39
CA SER A 49 -17.73 -29.13 -3.85
C SER A 49 -18.07 -30.42 -4.62
N LYS A 50 -19.15 -30.43 -5.40
CA LYS A 50 -19.65 -31.63 -6.11
C LYS A 50 -19.06 -31.84 -7.51
N LEU A 51 -18.31 -30.89 -8.06
CA LEU A 51 -17.72 -30.99 -9.41
C LEU A 51 -16.27 -31.48 -9.44
N SER A 52 -15.66 -31.80 -8.27
CA SER A 52 -14.26 -32.25 -8.19
C SER A 52 -14.07 -33.77 -7.98
N ASN A 53 -15.15 -34.57 -7.92
CA ASN A 53 -15.09 -36.00 -7.60
C ASN A 53 -15.54 -36.93 -8.75
N GLN A 54 -15.24 -36.56 -9.99
CA GLN A 54 -15.32 -37.46 -11.14
C GLN A 54 -14.13 -37.17 -12.06
N GLU A 55 -13.00 -37.84 -11.82
CA GLU A 55 -11.95 -38.21 -12.79
C GLU A 55 -10.70 -38.69 -12.03
N SER A 56 -10.80 -39.87 -11.39
CA SER A 56 -9.61 -40.63 -10.99
C SER A 56 -9.94 -42.12 -10.85
N GLU A 57 -10.41 -42.72 -11.93
CA GLU A 57 -10.35 -44.16 -12.12
C GLU A 57 -9.89 -44.44 -13.56
N THR A 58 -8.63 -44.86 -13.74
CA THR A 58 -8.28 -46.14 -14.37
C THR A 58 -6.77 -46.30 -14.58
N ALA A 59 -6.32 -47.52 -14.25
CA ALA A 59 -5.17 -48.25 -14.81
C ALA A 59 -3.75 -48.01 -14.24
N GLU A 60 -3.51 -48.62 -13.09
CA GLU A 60 -2.25 -49.33 -12.79
C GLU A 60 -2.17 -50.64 -13.62
N ALA A 61 -1.04 -50.89 -14.31
CA ALA A 61 -0.50 -52.25 -14.55
C ALA A 61 0.92 -52.25 -15.17
N LYS A 62 1.92 -52.52 -14.32
CA LYS A 62 3.08 -53.43 -14.46
C LYS A 62 3.66 -53.72 -15.87
N SER A 63 4.99 -53.54 -16.04
CA SER A 63 5.97 -54.65 -16.02
C SER A 63 7.31 -54.27 -16.68
N SER A 64 8.38 -54.68 -16.04
CA SER A 64 9.78 -54.58 -16.43
C SER A 64 10.19 -55.58 -17.53
N THR A 65 11.29 -55.24 -18.23
CA THR A 65 12.49 -56.06 -18.54
C THR A 65 12.96 -55.93 -20.01
N VAL A 66 14.28 -55.76 -20.18
CA VAL A 66 15.17 -56.30 -21.26
C VAL A 66 16.05 -55.25 -22.00
N LYS A 67 17.34 -55.30 -21.64
CA LYS A 67 18.61 -55.26 -22.44
C LYS A 67 19.03 -54.05 -23.30
N LYS A 68 20.25 -53.62 -22.96
CA LYS A 68 21.28 -52.86 -23.70
C LYS A 68 21.53 -53.36 -25.13
N SER A 69 21.62 -52.45 -26.11
CA SER A 69 22.65 -52.45 -27.16
C SER A 69 22.72 -51.10 -27.87
N GLU A 70 23.93 -50.76 -28.31
CA GLU A 70 24.37 -49.47 -28.85
C GLU A 70 23.95 -49.27 -30.31
N GLY A 71 23.74 -48.00 -30.70
CA GLY A 71 23.54 -47.64 -32.10
C GLY A 71 23.33 -46.13 -32.27
N LYS A 72 24.39 -45.41 -32.61
CA LYS A 72 24.32 -44.00 -33.03
C LYS A 72 23.54 -43.90 -34.35
N LYS A 73 22.53 -43.02 -34.42
CA LYS A 73 22.31 -42.08 -35.55
C LYS A 73 21.20 -41.07 -35.21
N SER A 74 21.45 -39.85 -35.66
CA SER A 74 20.73 -38.60 -35.42
C SER A 74 19.34 -38.55 -36.07
N VAL A 75 18.32 -38.09 -35.34
CA VAL A 75 17.21 -37.26 -35.86
C VAL A 75 16.67 -36.36 -34.73
N VAL A 76 16.42 -35.10 -35.07
CA VAL A 76 16.00 -33.96 -34.24
C VAL A 76 14.62 -34.15 -33.61
N ARG A 77 14.48 -33.86 -32.30
CA ARG A 77 13.24 -33.46 -31.63
C ARG A 77 13.56 -32.44 -30.54
N GLN A 78 13.39 -31.16 -30.84
CA GLN A 78 13.48 -30.11 -29.81
C GLN A 78 12.18 -30.14 -29.01
N GLN A 79 12.25 -30.70 -27.80
CA GLN A 79 11.32 -30.38 -26.74
C GLN A 79 12.08 -30.50 -25.42
N THR A 80 12.19 -29.35 -24.75
CA THR A 80 11.91 -29.20 -23.32
C THR A 80 12.40 -30.32 -22.41
N THR A 81 13.38 -30.00 -21.56
CA THR A 81 13.19 -30.24 -20.12
C THR A 81 14.10 -29.31 -19.33
N CYS A 82 13.44 -28.44 -18.58
CA CYS A 82 13.97 -27.58 -17.53
C CYS A 82 15.03 -28.31 -16.70
N LYS A 83 16.31 -28.02 -16.95
CA LYS A 83 17.43 -28.50 -16.11
C LYS A 83 18.44 -27.42 -15.76
N ILE A 84 18.17 -26.14 -16.03
CA ILE A 84 19.13 -25.04 -15.77
C ILE A 84 18.54 -23.87 -14.94
N MET A 85 17.36 -23.99 -14.34
CA MET A 85 16.77 -22.84 -13.59
C MET A 85 16.57 -23.12 -12.09
N ALA A 86 17.19 -24.17 -11.55
CA ALA A 86 17.08 -24.48 -10.11
C ALA A 86 18.21 -23.88 -9.26
N THR A 87 19.21 -23.22 -9.86
CA THR A 87 20.43 -22.75 -9.16
C THR A 87 20.50 -21.24 -8.98
N SER A 88 19.41 -20.50 -9.13
CA SER A 88 19.43 -19.03 -8.98
C SER A 88 18.14 -18.48 -8.35
N ILE A 89 17.67 -19.09 -7.26
CA ILE A 89 16.59 -18.51 -6.44
C ILE A 89 17.14 -17.96 -5.11
N PHE A 90 18.31 -18.43 -4.67
CA PHE A 90 19.00 -18.00 -3.45
C PHE A 90 20.45 -17.61 -3.72
N ASP A 91 20.75 -17.03 -4.88
CA ASP A 91 22.08 -16.48 -5.12
C ASP A 91 22.24 -15.18 -4.30
N VAL A 92 22.64 -15.37 -3.04
CA VAL A 92 23.00 -14.32 -2.06
C VAL A 92 24.05 -13.34 -2.62
N ASN A 93 24.73 -13.69 -3.72
CA ASN A 93 25.74 -12.88 -4.37
C ASN A 93 25.21 -12.04 -5.56
N LEU A 94 23.97 -12.21 -6.01
CA LEU A 94 23.27 -11.23 -6.85
C LEU A 94 22.69 -10.11 -5.97
N LYS A 95 23.50 -9.55 -5.07
CA LYS A 95 23.18 -8.26 -4.46
C LYS A 95 23.41 -7.21 -5.53
N VAL A 96 22.37 -6.89 -6.29
CA VAL A 96 22.17 -5.48 -6.64
C VAL A 96 22.04 -4.78 -5.31
N ALA A 97 23.14 -4.26 -4.78
CA ALA A 97 23.15 -3.54 -3.53
C ALA A 97 22.21 -2.34 -3.72
N ARG A 98 21.05 -2.37 -3.06
CA ARG A 98 20.14 -1.23 -3.05
C ARG A 98 20.92 -0.05 -2.49
N GLN A 99 21.09 0.99 -3.30
CA GLN A 99 21.78 2.19 -2.86
C GLN A 99 20.89 2.88 -1.83
N ALA A 100 21.37 2.95 -0.58
CA ALA A 100 20.63 3.61 0.48
C ALA A 100 20.53 5.12 0.15
N PRO A 101 19.32 5.71 0.23
CA PRO A 101 19.16 7.13 0.07
C PRO A 101 19.85 7.89 1.20
N GLU A 102 20.36 9.08 0.90
CA GLU A 102 21.01 9.93 1.89
C GLU A 102 19.97 10.56 2.83
N LEU A 103 20.33 10.66 4.12
CA LEU A 103 19.55 11.42 5.10
C LEU A 103 19.47 12.90 4.71
N PRO A 104 18.33 13.57 4.94
CA PRO A 104 18.24 15.00 4.70
C PRO A 104 19.19 15.78 5.63
N SER A 105 19.89 16.79 5.08
CA SER A 105 20.58 17.78 5.94
C SER A 105 19.58 18.48 6.86
N ILE A 106 20.02 18.69 8.11
CA ILE A 106 19.31 19.40 9.18
C ILE A 106 19.29 20.93 8.98
N ASP A 107 20.12 21.46 8.08
CA ASP A 107 20.27 22.91 7.89
C ASP A 107 18.94 23.56 7.44
N GLY A 108 18.51 24.59 8.17
CA GLY A 108 17.30 25.35 7.85
C GLY A 108 15.99 24.60 8.11
N ILE A 109 16.01 23.52 8.91
CA ILE A 109 14.82 22.80 9.34
C ILE A 109 14.58 23.14 10.80
N GLU A 110 13.47 23.82 11.07
CA GLU A 110 13.01 24.11 12.43
C GLU A 110 12.24 22.92 13.01
N TYR A 111 12.30 22.73 14.34
CA TYR A 111 11.62 21.62 14.99
C TYR A 111 10.12 21.54 14.70
N PRO A 112 9.32 22.63 14.76
CA PRO A 112 7.90 22.57 14.43
C PRO A 112 7.63 22.08 12.99
N ARG A 113 8.50 22.44 12.04
CA ARG A 113 8.40 21.97 10.65
C ARG A 113 8.62 20.46 10.58
N ALA A 114 9.69 19.94 11.19
CA ALA A 114 9.97 18.51 11.23
C ALA A 114 8.90 17.70 11.99
N ALA A 115 8.40 18.24 13.11
CA ALA A 115 7.34 17.63 13.90
C ALA A 115 6.02 17.54 13.11
N SER A 116 5.74 18.51 12.24
CA SER A 116 4.53 18.49 11.40
C SER A 116 4.50 17.34 10.38
N TRP A 117 5.63 16.72 10.05
CA TRP A 117 5.65 15.60 9.10
C TRP A 117 4.92 14.36 9.61
N ALA A 118 4.92 14.12 10.93
CA ALA A 118 4.20 13.01 11.55
C ALA A 118 2.75 13.34 11.94
N SER A 119 2.27 14.57 11.69
CA SER A 119 0.91 14.94 12.08
C SER A 119 -0.11 14.40 11.07
N GLU A 120 -1.19 13.83 11.60
CA GLU A 120 -2.49 13.51 10.96
C GLU A 120 -2.47 12.69 9.64
N SER A 121 -1.80 13.16 8.58
CA SER A 121 -1.84 12.57 7.24
C SER A 121 -0.45 12.41 6.62
N LEU A 122 -0.31 11.33 5.84
CA LEU A 122 0.85 11.07 4.97
C LEU A 122 1.17 12.28 4.07
N ASN A 123 0.18 13.08 3.68
CA ASN A 123 0.39 14.26 2.84
C ASN A 123 1.35 15.30 3.47
N ASN A 124 1.45 15.37 4.79
CA ASN A 124 2.29 16.38 5.45
C ASN A 124 3.77 16.08 5.24
N VAL A 125 4.19 14.83 5.39
CA VAL A 125 5.56 14.40 5.05
C VAL A 125 5.80 14.43 3.55
N LEU A 126 4.80 14.08 2.74
CA LEU A 126 4.96 14.03 1.29
C LEU A 126 4.98 15.39 0.60
N LYS A 127 4.53 16.48 1.23
CA LYS A 127 4.61 17.84 0.64
C LYS A 127 5.97 18.49 0.82
N ASP A 128 6.65 18.19 1.93
CA ASP A 128 7.97 18.74 2.23
C ASP A 128 9.08 17.91 1.56
N GLU A 129 10.04 18.54 0.88
CA GLU A 129 11.15 17.82 0.22
C GLU A 129 12.03 17.06 1.21
N LYS A 130 12.33 17.67 2.36
CA LYS A 130 13.16 17.05 3.40
C LYS A 130 12.39 15.95 4.12
N GLY A 131 11.09 16.17 4.35
CA GLY A 131 10.18 15.15 4.85
C GLY A 131 10.11 13.93 3.92
N ARG A 132 9.87 14.13 2.62
CA ARG A 132 9.91 13.08 1.60
C ARG A 132 11.23 12.32 1.60
N GLN A 133 12.35 13.03 1.66
CA GLN A 133 13.68 12.41 1.69
C GLN A 133 13.85 11.51 2.92
N LEU A 134 13.48 11.98 4.10
CA LEU A 134 13.53 11.18 5.33
C LEU A 134 12.62 9.95 5.24
N PHE A 135 11.42 10.11 4.68
CA PHE A 135 10.48 9.01 4.49
C PHE A 135 11.01 7.97 3.49
N ARG A 136 11.73 8.37 2.43
CA ARG A 136 12.42 7.45 1.53
C ARG A 136 13.49 6.62 2.24
N VAL A 137 14.24 7.23 3.17
CA VAL A 137 15.22 6.49 3.99
C VAL A 137 14.52 5.43 4.83
N PHE A 138 13.44 5.80 5.52
CA PHE A 138 12.64 4.84 6.27
C PHE A 138 12.10 3.71 5.39
N LEU A 139 11.53 4.02 4.22
CA LEU A 139 10.98 3.02 3.32
C LEU A 139 12.05 2.07 2.76
N HIS A 140 13.25 2.59 2.48
CA HIS A 140 14.38 1.76 2.06
C HIS A 140 14.77 0.73 3.14
N ASP A 141 14.83 1.16 4.39
CA ASP A 141 15.17 0.28 5.51
C ASP A 141 14.04 -0.73 5.80
N SER A 142 12.79 -0.34 5.51
CA SER A 142 11.62 -1.21 5.65
C SER A 142 11.29 -2.04 4.41
N LEU A 143 12.12 -2.02 3.35
CA LEU A 143 11.92 -2.75 2.09
C LEU A 143 10.58 -2.42 1.40
N ALA A 144 10.20 -1.14 1.38
CA ALA A 144 8.92 -0.68 0.85
C ALA A 144 9.04 0.58 -0.04
N GLU A 145 10.24 0.91 -0.50
CA GLU A 145 10.53 2.11 -1.28
C GLU A 145 9.87 2.13 -2.66
N GLU A 146 9.57 0.96 -3.23
CA GLU A 146 8.88 0.82 -4.52
C GLU A 146 7.49 1.48 -4.50
N ASN A 147 6.82 1.49 -3.35
CA ASN A 147 5.50 2.08 -3.19
C ASN A 147 5.55 3.60 -3.43
N LEU A 148 6.46 4.31 -2.75
CA LEU A 148 6.61 5.74 -2.95
C LEU A 148 7.18 6.06 -4.34
N SER A 149 8.14 5.26 -4.82
CA SER A 149 8.69 5.44 -6.17
C SER A 149 7.60 5.32 -7.25
N PHE A 150 6.65 4.40 -7.09
CA PHE A 150 5.52 4.25 -8.00
C PHE A 150 4.58 5.46 -7.96
N ILE A 151 4.23 5.97 -6.77
CA ILE A 151 3.38 7.16 -6.64
C ILE A 151 4.04 8.36 -7.36
N GLU A 152 5.34 8.58 -7.14
CA GLU A 152 6.07 9.67 -7.77
C GLU A 152 6.23 9.50 -9.28
N SER A 153 6.41 8.26 -9.75
CA SER A 153 6.49 7.98 -11.18
C SER A 153 5.14 8.20 -11.87
N PHE A 154 4.03 7.85 -11.21
CA PHE A 154 2.70 8.10 -11.73
C PHE A 154 2.38 9.59 -11.86
N GLU A 155 2.81 10.42 -10.91
CA GLU A 155 2.67 11.88 -11.02
C GLU A 155 3.38 12.43 -12.26
N LYS A 156 4.52 11.85 -12.65
CA LYS A 156 5.21 12.19 -13.91
C LYS A 156 4.40 11.71 -15.13
N PHE A 157 3.91 10.48 -15.09
CA PHE A 157 3.09 9.90 -16.16
C PHE A 157 1.83 10.71 -16.46
N LYS A 158 1.15 11.20 -15.42
CA LYS A 158 -0.03 12.06 -15.54
C LYS A 158 0.23 13.35 -16.33
N ARG A 159 1.47 13.83 -16.36
CA ARG A 159 1.89 15.04 -17.09
C ARG A 159 2.42 14.76 -18.49
N MET A 160 2.60 13.50 -18.88
CA MET A 160 3.09 13.13 -20.21
C MET A 160 2.00 13.39 -21.26
N THR A 161 2.40 14.03 -22.36
CA THR A 161 1.51 14.35 -23.49
C THR A 161 1.76 13.46 -24.70
N SER A 162 2.99 12.95 -24.87
CA SER A 162 3.36 12.10 -26.00
C SER A 162 2.87 10.65 -25.81
N PRO A 163 2.10 10.08 -26.75
CA PRO A 163 1.67 8.68 -26.67
C PRO A 163 2.85 7.69 -26.60
N ALA A 164 3.98 8.01 -27.24
CA ALA A 164 5.18 7.18 -27.19
C ALA A 164 5.80 7.13 -25.79
N GLU A 165 5.90 8.28 -25.11
CA GLU A 165 6.40 8.36 -23.74
C GLU A 165 5.46 7.63 -22.78
N LYS A 166 4.14 7.78 -22.97
CA LYS A 166 3.14 7.05 -22.19
C LYS A 166 3.26 5.54 -22.35
N LYS A 167 3.42 5.02 -23.58
CA LYS A 167 3.64 3.58 -23.82
C LYS A 167 4.92 3.09 -23.14
N GLN A 168 6.00 3.86 -23.21
CA GLN A 168 7.25 3.53 -22.54
C GLN A 168 7.08 3.45 -21.02
N TYR A 169 6.36 4.40 -20.41
CA TYR A 169 6.06 4.38 -18.99
C TYR A 169 5.28 3.12 -18.57
N VAL A 170 4.26 2.75 -19.34
CA VAL A 170 3.45 1.55 -19.04
C VAL A 170 4.31 0.28 -19.10
N GLN A 171 5.24 0.19 -20.06
CA GLN A 171 6.21 -0.90 -20.12
C GLN A 171 7.17 -0.92 -18.92
N GLU A 172 7.70 0.25 -18.54
CA GLU A 172 8.55 0.39 -17.34
C GLU A 172 7.78 -0.05 -16.09
N PHE A 173 6.49 0.31 -15.99
CA PHE A 173 5.67 -0.07 -14.86
C PHE A 173 5.58 -1.59 -14.68
N PHE A 174 5.35 -2.35 -15.75
CA PHE A 174 5.27 -3.81 -15.68
C PHE A 174 6.61 -4.46 -15.32
N GLN A 175 7.73 -3.84 -15.67
CA GLN A 175 9.07 -4.36 -15.37
C GLN A 175 9.51 -4.00 -13.95
N LYS A 176 9.23 -2.77 -13.52
CA LYS A 176 9.83 -2.17 -12.31
C LYS A 176 8.92 -2.14 -11.10
N TYR A 177 7.61 -1.98 -11.27
CA TYR A 177 6.68 -1.79 -10.16
C TYR A 177 5.72 -2.97 -9.99
N SER A 178 5.13 -3.48 -11.07
CA SER A 178 4.15 -4.58 -11.02
C SER A 178 4.61 -5.84 -10.25
N PRO A 179 5.90 -6.25 -10.26
CA PRO A 179 6.32 -7.43 -9.50
C PRO A 179 6.47 -7.19 -7.98
N TYR A 180 6.59 -5.94 -7.55
CA TYR A 180 6.99 -5.58 -6.19
C TYR A 180 5.91 -4.81 -5.42
N VAL A 181 5.07 -4.05 -6.13
CA VAL A 181 3.96 -3.30 -5.53
C VAL A 181 2.75 -4.22 -5.37
N ASN A 182 2.15 -4.20 -4.18
CA ASN A 182 0.95 -4.98 -3.89
C ASN A 182 -0.29 -4.33 -4.54
N LEU A 183 -0.75 -4.90 -5.67
CA LEU A 183 -1.88 -4.41 -6.44
C LEU A 183 -2.95 -5.49 -6.64
N SER A 184 -4.21 -5.09 -6.63
CA SER A 184 -5.33 -5.98 -6.97
C SER A 184 -5.29 -6.40 -8.44
N SER A 185 -5.84 -7.59 -8.72
CA SER A 185 -6.00 -8.09 -10.09
C SER A 185 -6.83 -7.13 -10.96
N VAL A 186 -7.82 -6.46 -10.37
CA VAL A 186 -8.67 -5.47 -11.04
C VAL A 186 -7.85 -4.25 -11.47
N ALA A 187 -6.97 -3.75 -10.60
CA ALA A 187 -6.09 -2.62 -10.93
C ALA A 187 -5.12 -2.99 -12.06
N LEU A 188 -4.48 -4.16 -11.97
CA LEU A 188 -3.57 -4.66 -13.00
C LEU A 188 -4.27 -4.87 -14.35
N GLN A 189 -5.52 -5.36 -14.34
CA GLN A 189 -6.28 -5.59 -15.56
C GLN A 189 -6.57 -4.28 -16.30
N LYS A 190 -6.99 -3.21 -15.60
CA LYS A 190 -7.18 -1.88 -16.20
C LYS A 190 -5.90 -1.34 -16.83
N ILE A 191 -4.76 -1.53 -16.17
CA ILE A 191 -3.47 -1.09 -16.68
C ILE A 191 -3.09 -1.89 -17.94
N LYS A 192 -3.37 -3.19 -17.98
CA LYS A 192 -3.14 -4.03 -19.18
C LYS A 192 -4.02 -3.61 -20.36
N GLU A 193 -5.28 -3.25 -20.10
CA GLU A 193 -6.19 -2.79 -21.14
C GLU A 193 -5.71 -1.49 -21.78
N THR A 194 -5.28 -0.51 -20.99
CA THR A 194 -4.73 0.73 -21.54
C THR A 194 -3.38 0.54 -22.22
N ALA A 195 -2.59 -0.45 -21.79
CA ALA A 195 -1.31 -0.79 -22.44
C ALA A 195 -1.47 -1.25 -23.90
N ALA A 196 -2.64 -1.81 -24.26
CA ALA A 196 -2.95 -2.24 -25.62
C ALA A 196 -3.42 -1.09 -26.53
N GLN A 197 -3.70 0.09 -25.97
CA GLN A 197 -4.17 1.26 -26.72
C GLN A 197 -3.01 2.03 -27.34
N ASP A 198 -3.30 2.79 -28.39
CA ASP A 198 -2.30 3.64 -29.04
C ASP A 198 -1.92 4.89 -28.23
N ASP A 199 -2.81 5.37 -27.39
CA ASP A 199 -2.55 6.43 -26.42
C ASP A 199 -3.04 5.97 -25.04
N PRO A 200 -2.14 5.47 -24.17
CA PRO A 200 -2.52 5.03 -22.84
C PRO A 200 -3.11 6.17 -22.00
N ASP A 201 -4.23 5.89 -21.32
CA ASP A 201 -4.93 6.83 -20.45
C ASP A 201 -4.41 6.71 -19.00
N PRO A 202 -3.87 7.80 -18.40
CA PRO A 202 -3.51 7.84 -16.99
C PRO A 202 -4.63 7.45 -16.02
N ALA A 203 -5.90 7.59 -16.41
CA ALA A 203 -7.03 7.21 -15.57
C ALA A 203 -7.04 5.71 -15.20
N ALA A 204 -6.44 4.86 -16.05
CA ALA A 204 -6.36 3.41 -15.81
C ALA A 204 -5.57 3.05 -14.54
N PHE A 205 -4.64 3.91 -14.12
CA PHE A 205 -3.79 3.70 -12.94
C PHE A 205 -4.43 4.21 -11.64
N LEU A 206 -5.54 4.95 -11.69
CA LEU A 206 -6.10 5.60 -10.48
C LEU A 206 -6.44 4.61 -9.37
N LEU A 207 -6.91 3.41 -9.72
CA LEU A 207 -7.18 2.36 -8.74
C LEU A 207 -5.88 1.86 -8.09
N ALA A 208 -4.84 1.58 -8.88
CA ALA A 208 -3.54 1.15 -8.37
C ALA A 208 -2.91 2.21 -7.45
N VAL A 209 -2.95 3.48 -7.87
CA VAL A 209 -2.46 4.62 -7.09
C VAL A 209 -3.22 4.74 -5.78
N LYS A 210 -4.55 4.56 -5.79
CA LYS A 210 -5.36 4.57 -4.56
C LYS A 210 -4.99 3.44 -3.62
N GLU A 211 -4.80 2.22 -4.13
CA GLU A 211 -4.40 1.06 -3.32
C GLU A 211 -3.04 1.26 -2.65
N VAL A 212 -2.06 1.76 -3.39
CA VAL A 212 -0.71 2.00 -2.86
C VAL A 212 -0.67 3.17 -1.88
N ASN A 213 -1.38 4.27 -2.16
CA ASN A 213 -1.51 5.37 -1.20
C ASN A 213 -2.14 4.89 0.10
N ARG A 214 -3.21 4.07 0.02
CA ARG A 214 -3.83 3.47 1.20
C ARG A 214 -2.84 2.61 1.97
N LEU A 215 -2.04 1.79 1.28
CA LEU A 215 -1.02 0.95 1.92
C LEU A 215 0.03 1.78 2.65
N LEU A 216 0.55 2.84 2.01
CA LEU A 216 1.48 3.78 2.64
C LEU A 216 0.85 4.44 3.87
N GLU A 217 -0.39 4.88 3.79
CA GLU A 217 -1.08 5.59 4.87
C GLU A 217 -1.46 4.67 6.04
N SER A 218 -1.87 3.42 5.77
CA SER A 218 -2.35 2.50 6.81
C SER A 218 -1.24 1.69 7.48
N ASP A 219 -0.10 1.45 6.81
CA ASP A 219 0.97 0.61 7.34
C ASP A 219 2.30 1.36 7.50
N GLN A 220 2.86 1.88 6.40
CA GLN A 220 4.22 2.44 6.43
C GLN A 220 4.31 3.78 7.17
N PHE A 221 3.33 4.65 7.02
CA PHE A 221 3.32 5.95 7.67
C PHE A 221 3.16 5.86 9.20
N PRO A 222 2.24 5.04 9.76
CA PRO A 222 2.18 4.81 11.21
C PRO A 222 3.48 4.27 11.80
N ARG A 223 4.20 3.42 11.06
CA ARG A 223 5.52 2.90 11.44
C ARG A 223 6.60 3.97 11.36
N PHE A 224 6.62 4.78 10.31
CA PHE A 224 7.54 5.91 10.15
C PHE A 224 7.50 6.86 11.36
N LYS A 225 6.30 7.22 11.84
CA LYS A 225 6.11 8.10 13.00
C LYS A 225 6.77 7.60 14.29
N ARG A 226 6.98 6.28 14.40
CA ARG A 226 7.61 5.63 15.57
C ARG A 226 9.01 5.10 15.27
N SER A 227 9.52 5.34 14.06
CA SER A 227 10.80 4.80 13.63
C SER A 227 11.95 5.60 14.23
N ASP A 228 13.05 4.90 14.51
CA ASP A 228 14.28 5.52 15.01
C ASP A 228 14.80 6.58 14.04
N VAL A 229 14.63 6.36 12.72
CA VAL A 229 15.02 7.34 11.68
C VAL A 229 14.32 8.68 11.90
N TYR A 230 13.02 8.68 12.18
CA TYR A 230 12.27 9.91 12.41
C TYR A 230 12.56 10.53 13.78
N ILE A 231 12.56 9.71 14.84
CA ILE A 231 12.78 10.18 16.22
C ILE A 231 14.18 10.77 16.37
N ASN A 232 15.22 10.08 15.89
CA ASN A 232 16.59 10.57 15.93
C ASN A 232 16.77 11.85 15.08
N PHE A 233 16.01 11.99 13.99
CA PHE A 233 16.02 13.21 13.19
C PHE A 233 15.40 14.38 13.98
N LEU A 234 14.24 14.16 14.61
CA LEU A 234 13.61 15.17 15.47
C LEU A 234 14.52 15.60 16.61
N GLU A 235 15.16 14.67 17.30
CA GLU A 235 16.10 14.97 18.40
C GLU A 235 17.28 15.83 17.97
N LYS A 236 17.79 15.63 16.75
CA LYS A 236 18.87 16.47 16.19
C LYS A 236 18.41 17.89 15.88
N VAL A 237 17.14 18.05 15.50
CA VAL A 237 16.53 19.34 15.15
C VAL A 237 15.96 20.04 16.39
N MET A 238 15.76 19.31 17.50
CA MET A 238 15.27 19.86 18.75
C MET A 238 16.20 20.95 19.31
N PRO A 239 15.67 22.14 19.63
CA PRO A 239 16.44 23.16 20.34
C PRO A 239 16.91 22.62 21.70
N ARG A 240 18.17 22.90 22.09
CA ARG A 240 18.74 22.48 23.39
C ARG A 240 17.84 22.84 24.59
N ALA A 241 17.23 24.03 24.56
CA ALA A 241 16.31 24.48 25.62
C ALA A 241 15.05 23.60 25.78
N TYR A 242 14.64 22.87 24.75
CA TYR A 242 13.57 21.87 24.82
C TYR A 242 14.09 20.56 25.42
N ALA A 243 15.27 20.10 24.98
CA ALA A 243 15.89 18.89 25.52
C ALA A 243 16.19 19.00 27.03
N ASP A 244 16.71 20.15 27.48
CA ASP A 244 17.06 20.37 28.89
C ASP A 244 15.85 20.31 29.83
N LYS A 245 14.69 20.84 29.38
CA LYS A 245 13.43 20.78 30.13
C LYS A 245 12.88 19.36 30.25
N TRP A 246 13.07 18.54 29.21
CA TRP A 246 12.64 17.15 29.24
C TRP A 246 13.52 16.31 30.19
N ALA A 247 14.83 16.54 30.18
CA ALA A 247 15.76 15.84 31.07
C ALA A 247 15.50 16.18 32.56
N THR A 248 15.33 17.47 32.89
CA THR A 248 15.11 17.91 34.28
C THR A 248 13.74 17.56 34.85
N SER A 249 12.73 17.37 33.99
CA SER A 249 11.36 17.01 34.45
C SER A 249 11.23 15.54 34.88
N PHE A 250 12.08 14.65 34.40
CA PHE A 250 12.10 13.24 34.80
C PHE A 250 12.95 13.01 36.07
N GLU A 251 13.99 13.82 36.28
CA GLU A 251 14.91 13.69 37.41
C GLU A 251 14.40 14.36 38.71
N ALA A 252 13.25 15.05 38.65
CA ALA A 252 12.62 15.76 39.77
C ALA A 252 11.45 14.99 40.44
N LEU A 253 11.25 13.71 40.12
CA LEU A 253 10.26 12.79 40.71
C LEU A 253 10.94 11.73 41.58
#